data_AF-A0A0T5PCH0-F1
#
_entry.id   AF-A0A0T5PCH0-F1
#
_cell.length_a   1.000
_cell.length_b   1.000
_cell.length_c   1.000
_cell.angle_alpha   90.00
_cell.angle_beta   90.00
_cell.angle_gamma   90.00
#
_symmetry.space_group_name_H-M   'P 1'
#
loop_
_entity.id
_entity.type
_entity.pdbx_description
1 polymer ?
#
loop_
_entity_poly.entity_id
_entity_poly.type
_entity_poly.pdbx_seq_one_letter_code
_entity_poly.pdbx_strand_id
1 'polypeptide(L)'
;MEIANTPGLTTARLQAELAAQWLNLIRFENHHGAPTFSPSMCYYHAMLDPEAGDSARLEACRAMLLCIRRRLPIEDFKGLAKFKEERPKDPYGKAWKTTRLGAELWMIAHLLEIAISGLEEGCR
;
A
#
# COMPACT_ATOMS: atom_id res chain seq x y z
N MET A 1 -18.96 2.22 -26.59
CA MET A 1 -18.81 1.11 -25.63
C MET A 1 -18.68 1.75 -24.27
N GLU A 2 -19.82 1.97 -23.60
CA GLU A 2 -19.85 2.58 -22.27
C GLU A 2 -19.31 1.56 -21.28
N ILE A 3 -18.13 1.82 -20.73
CA ILE A 3 -17.57 1.07 -19.61
C ILE A 3 -18.52 1.37 -18.44
N ALA A 4 -19.41 0.44 -18.12
CA ALA A 4 -20.29 0.57 -16.97
C ALA A 4 -19.41 0.79 -15.72
N ASN A 5 -19.45 2.01 -15.18
CA ASN A 5 -18.81 2.37 -13.91
C ASN A 5 -19.50 1.59 -12.80
N THR A 6 -19.07 0.37 -12.55
CA THR A 6 -19.47 -0.37 -11.36
C THR A 6 -18.88 0.37 -10.14
N PRO A 7 -19.69 0.74 -9.14
CA PRO A 7 -19.22 1.49 -7.96
C PRO A 7 -18.00 0.85 -7.27
N GLY A 8 -17.90 -0.48 -7.34
CA GLY A 8 -16.75 -1.25 -6.84
C GLY A 8 -15.44 -0.95 -7.58
N LEU A 9 -15.48 -0.85 -8.91
CA LEU A 9 -14.29 -0.58 -9.73
C LEU A 9 -13.78 0.84 -9.54
N THR A 10 -14.68 1.83 -9.48
CA THR A 10 -14.31 3.22 -9.15
C THR A 10 -13.65 3.31 -7.78
N THR A 11 -14.19 2.62 -6.79
CA THR A 11 -13.60 2.54 -5.45
C THR A 11 -12.22 1.90 -5.51
N ALA A 12 -12.06 0.78 -6.22
CA ALA A 12 -10.79 0.08 -6.35
C ALA A 12 -9.69 0.93 -6.98
N ARG A 13 -10.02 1.70 -8.03
CA ARG A 13 -9.11 2.65 -8.67
C ARG A 13 -8.67 3.75 -7.70
N LEU A 14 -9.60 4.33 -6.95
CA LEU A 14 -9.29 5.35 -5.94
C LEU A 14 -8.37 4.79 -4.83
N GLN A 15 -8.61 3.55 -4.37
CA GLN A 15 -7.75 2.92 -3.36
C GLN A 15 -6.34 2.67 -3.89
N ALA A 16 -6.20 2.25 -5.15
CA ALA A 16 -4.90 2.13 -5.80
C ALA A 16 -4.17 3.48 -5.88
N GLU A 17 -4.89 4.53 -6.27
CA GLU A 17 -4.35 5.89 -6.35
C GLU A 17 -3.84 6.36 -4.98
N LEU A 18 -4.67 6.25 -3.94
CA LEU A 18 -4.29 6.63 -2.57
C LEU A 18 -3.08 5.83 -2.07
N ALA A 19 -3.02 4.52 -2.35
CA ALA A 19 -1.86 3.71 -2.00
C ALA A 19 -0.57 4.24 -2.67
N ALA A 20 -0.62 4.57 -3.96
CA ALA A 20 0.52 5.14 -4.68
C ALA A 20 0.93 6.53 -4.17
N GLN A 21 -0.04 7.39 -3.85
CA GLN A 21 0.23 8.70 -3.24
C GLN A 21 0.98 8.55 -1.91
N TRP A 22 0.54 7.61 -1.06
CA TRP A 22 1.24 7.30 0.20
C TRP A 22 2.63 6.74 -0.02
N LEU A 23 2.81 5.78 -0.95
CA LEU A 23 4.11 5.21 -1.28
C LEU A 23 5.12 6.29 -1.73
N ASN A 24 4.65 7.24 -2.55
CA ASN A 24 5.46 8.38 -2.97
C ASN A 24 5.76 9.34 -1.81
N LEU A 25 4.77 9.64 -0.97
CA LEU A 25 4.92 10.54 0.18
C LEU A 25 5.98 10.03 1.17
N ILE A 26 5.95 8.74 1.49
CA ILE A 26 6.93 8.13 2.42
C ILE A 26 8.27 7.80 1.75
N ARG A 27 8.41 8.09 0.44
CA ARG A 27 9.57 7.73 -0.39
C ARG A 27 9.92 6.25 -0.25
N PHE A 28 8.92 5.40 -0.44
CA PHE A 28 9.05 3.97 -0.19
C PHE A 28 10.19 3.34 -0.99
N GLU A 29 11.05 2.59 -0.32
CA GLU A 29 12.09 1.74 -0.90
C GLU A 29 11.78 0.28 -0.59
N ASN A 30 11.77 -0.60 -1.60
CA ASN A 30 11.49 -2.03 -1.42
C ASN A 30 12.51 -2.71 -0.48
N HIS A 31 13.78 -2.33 -0.61
CA HIS A 31 14.84 -2.66 0.33
C HIS A 31 15.75 -1.45 0.48
N HIS A 32 16.62 -1.46 1.49
CA HIS A 32 17.55 -0.36 1.69
C HIS A 32 18.42 -0.16 0.43
N GLY A 33 18.45 1.07 -0.08
CA GLY A 33 19.21 1.43 -1.29
C GLY A 33 18.53 1.04 -2.60
N ALA A 34 17.29 0.53 -2.57
CA ALA A 34 16.48 0.41 -3.78
C ALA A 34 16.05 1.80 -4.27
N PRO A 35 15.76 1.97 -5.58
CA PRO A 35 15.11 3.19 -6.05
C PRO A 35 13.79 3.44 -5.32
N THR A 36 13.55 4.69 -4.94
CA THR A 36 12.31 5.10 -4.29
C THR A 36 11.14 5.07 -5.27
N PHE A 37 9.97 4.69 -4.79
CA PHE A 37 8.71 4.82 -5.53
C PHE A 37 8.52 6.27 -5.98
N SER A 38 8.51 6.50 -7.29
CA SER A 38 8.60 7.84 -7.89
C SER A 38 8.12 7.83 -9.35
N PRO A 39 7.94 9.01 -9.98
CA PRO A 39 7.53 9.11 -11.39
C PRO A 39 8.46 8.44 -12.42
N SER A 40 9.64 7.97 -12.03
CA SER A 40 10.51 7.20 -12.94
C SER A 40 10.16 5.71 -13.00
N MET A 41 9.26 5.23 -12.14
CA MET A 41 8.84 3.82 -12.07
C MET A 41 7.55 3.57 -12.83
N CYS A 42 7.49 2.46 -13.58
CA CYS A 42 6.26 2.06 -14.30
C CYS A 42 5.06 1.84 -13.36
N TYR A 43 5.29 1.29 -12.17
CA TYR A 43 4.23 1.07 -11.17
C TYR A 43 3.61 2.37 -10.65
N TYR A 44 4.36 3.47 -10.65
CA TYR A 44 3.83 4.79 -10.28
C TYR A 44 2.73 5.21 -11.27
N HIS A 45 3.03 5.16 -12.56
CA HIS A 45 2.08 5.52 -13.61
C HIS A 45 0.92 4.55 -13.69
N ALA A 46 1.17 3.25 -13.58
CA ALA A 46 0.11 2.24 -13.60
C ALA A 46 -0.95 2.44 -12.50
N MET A 47 -0.56 3.00 -11.35
CA MET A 47 -1.47 3.25 -10.23
C MET A 47 -2.15 4.63 -10.29
N LEU A 48 -1.42 5.67 -10.74
CA LEU A 48 -1.87 7.08 -10.66
C LEU A 48 -2.45 7.65 -11.96
N ASP A 49 -2.09 7.11 -13.12
CA ASP A 49 -2.59 7.62 -14.40
C ASP A 49 -4.08 7.27 -14.57
N PRO A 50 -4.98 8.25 -14.74
CA PRO A 50 -6.40 7.99 -14.98
C PRO A 50 -6.66 7.09 -16.19
N GLU A 51 -5.78 7.17 -17.21
CA GLU A 51 -5.88 6.42 -18.46
C GLU A 51 -5.22 5.02 -18.38
N ALA A 52 -4.58 4.69 -17.26
CA ALA A 52 -4.01 3.36 -17.06
C ALA A 52 -5.12 2.29 -17.03
N GLY A 53 -4.91 1.22 -17.80
CA GLY A 53 -5.80 0.06 -17.82
C GLY A 53 -5.84 -0.66 -16.48
N ASP A 54 -7.01 -1.19 -16.12
CA ASP A 54 -7.25 -1.85 -14.82
C ASP A 54 -6.36 -3.08 -14.60
N SER A 55 -6.00 -3.80 -15.66
CA SER A 55 -5.06 -4.93 -15.59
C SER A 55 -3.64 -4.48 -15.18
N ALA A 56 -3.14 -3.37 -15.74
CA ALA A 56 -1.84 -2.81 -15.37
C ALA A 56 -1.87 -2.29 -13.92
N ARG A 57 -2.97 -1.64 -13.53
CA ARG A 57 -3.19 -1.18 -12.15
C ARG A 57 -3.21 -2.36 -11.17
N LEU A 58 -3.88 -3.45 -11.51
CA LEU A 58 -3.93 -4.67 -10.69
C LEU A 58 -2.55 -5.28 -10.48
N GLU A 59 -1.77 -5.45 -11.55
CA GLU A 59 -0.41 -5.99 -11.47
C GLU A 59 0.52 -5.10 -10.65
N ALA A 60 0.41 -3.77 -10.81
CA ALA A 60 1.17 -2.82 -9.99
C ALA A 60 0.80 -2.92 -8.50
N CYS A 61 -0.50 -2.99 -8.17
CA CYS A 61 -0.97 -3.16 -6.79
C CYS A 61 -0.44 -4.46 -6.18
N ARG A 62 -0.49 -5.58 -6.91
CA ARG A 62 0.05 -6.88 -6.45
C ARG A 62 1.56 -6.81 -6.20
N ALA A 63 2.32 -6.21 -7.13
CA ALA A 63 3.76 -6.06 -6.99
C ALA A 63 4.12 -5.22 -5.75
N MET A 64 3.43 -4.09 -5.53
CA MET A 64 3.66 -3.24 -4.36
C MET A 64 3.25 -3.92 -3.06
N LEU A 65 2.11 -4.61 -3.03
CA LEU A 65 1.67 -5.34 -1.84
C LEU A 65 2.68 -6.41 -1.42
N LEU A 66 3.27 -7.12 -2.40
CA LEU A 66 4.34 -8.08 -2.14
C LEU A 66 5.57 -7.41 -1.51
N CYS A 67 5.99 -6.25 -2.02
CA CYS A 67 7.11 -5.48 -1.47
C CYS A 67 6.83 -5.04 -0.03
N ILE A 68 5.64 -4.50 0.24
CA ILE A 68 5.23 -4.05 1.57
C ILE A 68 5.17 -5.22 2.56
N ARG A 69 4.58 -6.36 2.16
CA ARG A 69 4.49 -7.56 3.01
C ARG A 69 5.86 -8.11 3.41
N ARG A 70 6.89 -7.94 2.57
CA ARG A 70 8.27 -8.27 2.94
C ARG A 70 8.88 -7.30 3.96
N ARG A 71 8.42 -6.04 3.97
CA ARG A 71 8.95 -5.00 4.86
C ARG A 71 8.29 -4.97 6.24
N LEU A 72 6.99 -5.28 6.32
CA LEU A 72 6.21 -5.22 7.56
C LEU A 72 6.84 -5.99 8.73
N PRO A 73 7.28 -7.26 8.59
CA PRO A 73 7.88 -8.00 9.70
C PRO A 73 9.14 -7.34 10.29
N ILE A 74 9.91 -6.63 9.45
CA ILE A 74 11.11 -5.91 9.88
C ILE A 74 10.72 -4.73 10.78
N GLU A 75 9.68 -3.98 10.39
CA GLU A 75 9.19 -2.85 11.16
C GLU A 75 8.47 -3.28 12.44
N ASP A 76 7.74 -4.40 12.41
CA ASP A 76 7.14 -4.99 13.60
C ASP A 76 8.20 -5.43 14.61
N PHE A 77 9.27 -6.08 14.14
CA PHE A 77 10.38 -6.47 15.01
C PHE A 77 11.06 -5.27 15.67
N LYS A 78 11.36 -4.22 14.89
CA LYS A 78 11.93 -2.95 15.42
C LYS A 78 10.98 -2.28 16.41
N GLY A 79 9.69 -2.26 16.09
CA GLY A 79 8.66 -1.67 16.94
C GLY A 79 8.50 -2.39 18.27
N LEU A 80 8.52 -3.73 18.26
CA LEU A 80 8.45 -4.55 19.46
C LEU A 80 9.65 -4.36 20.38
N ALA A 81 10.87 -4.25 19.82
CA ALA A 81 12.07 -3.97 20.60
C ALA A 81 11.92 -2.64 21.35
N LYS A 82 11.53 -1.58 20.64
CA LYS A 82 11.33 -0.24 21.22
C LYS A 82 10.13 -0.16 22.17
N PHE A 83 9.05 -0.89 21.88
CA PHE A 83 7.83 -0.90 22.71
C PHE A 83 8.09 -1.46 24.10
N LYS A 84 8.96 -2.48 24.23
CA LYS A 84 9.32 -3.07 25.52
C LYS A 84 10.09 -2.13 26.43
N GLU A 85 10.80 -1.15 25.86
CA GLU A 85 11.74 -0.29 26.58
C GLU A 85 11.11 1.03 27.05
N GLU A 86 10.18 1.61 26.28
CA GLU A 86 9.93 3.06 26.38
C GLU A 86 8.46 3.50 26.50
N ARG A 87 7.47 2.63 26.26
CA ARG A 87 6.08 3.10 26.11
C ARG A 87 5.24 2.91 27.37
N PRO A 88 4.52 3.97 27.83
CA PRO A 88 3.45 3.82 28.80
C PRO A 88 2.46 2.74 28.36
N LYS A 89 2.00 1.92 29.30
CA LYS A 89 1.03 0.87 29.03
C LYS A 89 -0.28 1.52 28.55
N ASP A 90 -0.64 1.29 27.30
CA ASP A 90 -1.93 1.70 26.77
C ASP A 90 -3.05 0.91 27.49
N PRO A 91 -3.97 1.59 28.21
CA PRO A 91 -5.03 0.92 28.96
C PRO A 91 -6.00 0.14 28.07
N TYR A 92 -6.07 0.45 26.77
CA TYR A 92 -6.97 -0.22 25.82
C TYR A 92 -6.27 -1.30 24.99
N GLY A 93 -4.94 -1.43 25.08
CA GLY A 93 -4.16 -2.40 24.33
C GLY A 93 -4.28 -2.26 22.79
N LYS A 94 -4.64 -1.07 22.31
CA LYS A 94 -4.79 -0.71 20.89
C LYS A 94 -3.55 -0.03 20.30
N ALA A 95 -2.57 0.31 21.12
CA ALA A 95 -1.33 0.91 20.67
C ALA A 95 -0.64 0.02 19.63
N TRP A 96 -0.23 0.64 18.52
CA TRP A 96 0.58 0.01 17.50
C TRP A 96 1.87 -0.55 18.11
N LYS A 97 2.12 -1.84 17.88
CA LYS A 97 3.33 -2.56 18.32
C LYS A 97 4.43 -2.57 17.26
N THR A 98 4.36 -1.64 16.31
CA THR A 98 5.26 -1.50 15.17
C THR A 98 5.86 -0.10 15.15
N THR A 99 6.82 0.17 14.26
CA THR A 99 7.33 1.54 14.06
C THR A 99 6.26 2.42 13.40
N ARG A 100 6.50 3.74 13.37
CA ARG A 100 5.62 4.64 12.60
C ARG A 100 5.53 4.21 11.13
N LEU A 101 6.67 3.93 10.51
CA LEU A 101 6.73 3.42 9.13
C LEU A 101 5.97 2.10 8.99
N GLY A 102 6.07 1.19 9.97
CA GLY A 102 5.30 -0.05 9.96
C GLY A 102 3.78 0.17 9.97
N ALA A 103 3.29 1.15 10.75
CA ALA A 103 1.88 1.51 10.75
C ALA A 103 1.42 2.15 9.42
N GLU A 104 2.26 3.01 8.83
CA GLU A 104 2.03 3.59 7.50
C GLU A 104 1.96 2.48 6.43
N LEU A 105 2.92 1.56 6.43
CA LEU A 105 2.94 0.40 5.54
C LEU A 105 1.74 -0.53 5.73
N TRP A 106 1.27 -0.71 6.96
CA TRP A 106 0.06 -1.51 7.22
C TRP A 106 -1.16 -0.89 6.58
N MET A 107 -1.33 0.44 6.70
CA MET A 107 -2.43 1.15 6.08
C MET A 107 -2.36 1.05 4.55
N ILE A 108 -1.18 1.25 3.96
CA ILE A 108 -0.99 1.12 2.51
C ILE A 108 -1.31 -0.30 2.03
N ALA A 109 -0.88 -1.33 2.75
CA ALA A 109 -1.22 -2.71 2.43
C ALA A 109 -2.74 -2.93 2.41
N HIS A 110 -3.46 -2.35 3.37
CA HIS A 110 -4.92 -2.43 3.40
C HIS A 110 -5.59 -1.75 2.19
N LEU A 111 -5.12 -0.55 1.80
CA LEU A 111 -5.59 0.13 0.58
C LEU A 111 -5.37 -0.75 -0.66
N LEU A 112 -4.19 -1.37 -0.77
CA LEU A 112 -3.84 -2.26 -1.89
C LEU A 112 -4.71 -3.52 -1.92
N GLU A 113 -5.03 -4.12 -0.77
CA GLU A 113 -5.91 -5.30 -0.68
C GLU A 113 -7.34 -5.01 -1.16
N ILE A 114 -7.88 -3.83 -0.79
CA ILE A 114 -9.19 -3.38 -1.28
C ILE A 114 -9.13 -3.13 -2.78
N ALA A 115 -8.08 -2.44 -3.26
CA ALA A 115 -7.88 -2.17 -4.68
C ALA A 115 -7.80 -3.47 -5.50
N ILE A 116 -7.00 -4.44 -5.06
CA ILE A 116 -6.82 -5.73 -5.73
C ILE A 116 -8.16 -6.47 -5.82
N SER A 117 -8.88 -6.58 -4.71
CA SER A 117 -10.18 -7.28 -4.69
C SER A 117 -11.17 -6.69 -5.69
N GLY A 118 -11.34 -5.36 -5.67
CA GLY A 118 -12.28 -4.70 -6.58
C GLY A 118 -11.83 -4.68 -8.05
N LEU A 119 -10.53 -4.63 -8.33
CA LEU A 119 -9.99 -4.75 -9.70
C LEU A 119 -10.15 -6.18 -10.23
N GLU A 120 -9.93 -7.21 -9.40
CA GLU A 120 -10.12 -8.62 -9.78
C GLU A 120 -11.59 -8.91 -10.09
N GLU A 121 -12.53 -8.38 -9.30
CA GLU A 121 -13.96 -8.50 -9.55
C GLU A 121 -14.38 -7.81 -10.85
N GLY A 122 -13.80 -6.64 -11.16
CA GLY A 122 -14.08 -5.91 -12.40
C GLY A 122 -13.41 -6.47 -13.65
N CYS A 123 -12.38 -7.30 -13.52
CA CYS A 123 -11.69 -7.97 -14.64
C CYS A 123 -12.28 -9.35 -14.99
N ARG A 124 -13.27 -9.85 -14.23
CA ARG A 124 -14.02 -11.08 -14.53
C ARG A 124 -15.17 -10.79 -15.49
#